data_AF-A0A5C6DI13-F1
#
_entry.id   AF-A0A5C6DI13-F1
#
_cell.length_a   1.000
_cell.length_b   1.000
_cell.length_c   1.000
_cell.angle_alpha   90.00
_cell.angle_beta   90.00
_cell.angle_gamma   90.00
#
_symmetry.space_group_name_H-M   'P 1'
#
loop_
_entity.id
_entity.type
_entity.pdbx_description
1 polymer ?
#
loop_
_entity_poly.entity_id
_entity_poly.type
_entity_poly.pdbx_seq_one_letter_code
_entity_poly.pdbx_strand_id
1 'polypeptide(L)'
;MTLEADIIERIRADFPDAGTALAAMSVSGKTGRIARCIVFASNGSLEKMREYIQMAETDFRDVIVAGEYDETMRPVRDLCVSFLIASPDDFWIAETAKSIYKRGYSLTAVKSGPATVGPFDYTCDRSEGTATFSSDVHEIEIEKADRKWSVNSDDDLRRFGLDESLDDEERFRIQLDLYLSQK
;
A
#
# COMPACT_ATOMS: atom_id res chain seq x y z
N MET A 1 12.45 8.81 14.06
CA MET A 1 11.65 8.01 13.12
C MET A 1 12.58 7.07 12.39
N THR A 2 12.11 5.86 12.09
CA THR A 2 12.91 4.83 11.38
C THR A 2 12.47 4.82 9.92
N LEU A 3 13.42 4.89 8.99
CA LEU A 3 13.15 4.73 7.55
C LEU A 3 12.66 3.30 7.26
N GLU A 4 11.75 3.16 6.31
CA GLU A 4 11.26 1.87 5.85
C GLU A 4 12.37 1.04 5.19
N ALA A 5 12.29 -0.27 5.36
CA ALA A 5 13.33 -1.20 4.89
C ALA A 5 13.53 -1.11 3.36
N ASP A 6 12.45 -0.91 2.60
CA ASP A 6 12.53 -0.80 1.15
C ASP A 6 13.30 0.45 0.70
N ILE A 7 13.12 1.57 1.40
CA ILE A 7 13.86 2.81 1.15
C ILE A 7 15.34 2.62 1.49
N ILE A 8 15.65 1.95 2.60
CA ILE A 8 17.03 1.66 3.01
C ILE A 8 17.73 0.80 1.97
N GLU A 9 17.10 -0.28 1.53
CA GLU A 9 17.63 -1.19 0.51
C GLU A 9 17.83 -0.47 -0.82
N ARG A 10 16.87 0.37 -1.23
CA ARG A 10 16.97 1.15 -2.46
C ARG A 10 18.12 2.16 -2.42
N ILE A 11 18.30 2.86 -1.30
CA ILE A 11 19.42 3.79 -1.12
C ILE A 11 20.77 3.05 -1.21
N ARG A 12 20.86 1.86 -0.61
CA ARG A 12 22.07 1.02 -0.69
C ARG A 12 22.38 0.55 -2.10
N ALA A 13 21.35 0.30 -2.91
CA ALA A 13 21.50 -0.14 -4.30
C ALA A 13 21.87 1.02 -5.24
N ASP A 14 21.22 2.17 -5.09
CA ASP A 14 21.26 3.24 -6.07
C ASP A 14 22.39 4.28 -5.81
N PHE A 15 22.86 4.42 -4.56
CA PHE A 15 23.79 5.48 -4.18
C PHE A 15 25.20 4.94 -3.94
N PRO A 16 26.23 5.50 -4.61
CA PRO A 16 27.63 5.14 -4.35
C PRO A 16 28.08 5.37 -2.90
N ASP A 17 27.57 6.42 -2.26
CA ASP A 17 27.74 6.70 -0.83
C ASP A 17 26.41 6.55 -0.08
N ALA A 18 26.01 5.29 0.09
CA ALA A 18 24.77 4.94 0.78
C ALA A 18 24.75 5.43 2.24
N GLY A 19 25.91 5.52 2.90
CA GLY A 19 25.99 5.98 4.29
C GLY A 19 25.52 7.42 4.44
N THR A 20 26.05 8.32 3.59
CA THR A 20 25.66 9.72 3.59
C THR A 20 24.22 9.92 3.11
N ALA A 21 23.76 9.15 2.11
CA ALA A 21 22.39 9.22 1.63
C ALA A 21 21.36 8.75 2.70
N LEU A 22 21.65 7.67 3.42
CA LEU A 22 20.82 7.20 4.54
C LEU A 22 20.75 8.22 5.67
N ALA A 23 21.88 8.87 5.99
CA ALA A 23 21.90 9.92 7.01
C ALA A 23 21.05 11.13 6.58
N ALA A 24 21.18 11.57 5.32
CA ALA A 24 20.40 12.68 4.79
C ALA A 24 18.89 12.39 4.83
N MET A 25 18.48 11.20 4.38
CA MET A 25 17.07 10.78 4.45
C MET A 25 16.56 10.66 5.89
N SER A 26 17.37 10.08 6.79
CA SER A 26 16.97 9.95 8.21
C SER A 26 16.77 11.30 8.88
N VAL A 27 17.66 12.26 8.61
CA VAL A 27 17.58 13.63 9.15
C VAL A 27 16.39 14.39 8.57
N SER A 28 16.03 14.16 7.30
CA SER A 28 14.89 14.83 6.65
C SER A 28 13.54 14.49 7.30
N GLY A 29 13.45 13.36 8.02
CA GLY A 29 12.20 12.88 8.59
C GLY A 29 11.14 12.47 7.57
N LYS A 30 11.45 12.49 6.25
CA LYS A 30 10.53 12.06 5.20
C LYS A 30 10.43 10.54 5.20
N THR A 31 9.21 10.03 5.08
CA THR A 31 8.88 8.61 5.02
C THR A 31 7.88 8.34 3.88
N GLY A 32 7.55 7.08 3.67
CA GLY A 32 6.47 6.64 2.81
C GLY A 32 6.64 7.09 1.35
N ARG A 33 5.56 7.60 0.77
CA ARG A 33 5.54 8.05 -0.63
C ARG A 33 6.61 9.08 -0.96
N ILE A 34 6.73 10.10 -0.12
CA ILE A 34 7.62 11.24 -0.38
C ILE A 34 9.07 10.77 -0.37
N ALA A 35 9.47 9.98 0.62
CA ALA A 35 10.83 9.43 0.68
C ALA A 35 11.18 8.55 -0.52
N ARG A 36 10.23 7.72 -0.99
CA ARG A 36 10.41 6.93 -2.21
C ARG A 36 10.56 7.84 -3.44
N CYS A 37 9.72 8.86 -3.59
CA CYS A 37 9.85 9.80 -4.71
C CYS A 37 11.18 10.55 -4.70
N ILE A 38 11.66 10.99 -3.53
CA ILE A 38 12.99 11.60 -3.37
C ILE A 38 14.07 10.63 -3.85
N VAL A 39 14.11 9.41 -3.31
CA VAL A 39 15.13 8.42 -3.65
C VAL A 39 15.11 8.09 -5.14
N PHE A 40 13.93 7.97 -5.75
CA PHE A 40 13.78 7.73 -7.19
C PHE A 40 14.35 8.87 -8.02
N ALA A 41 13.81 10.07 -7.81
CA ALA A 41 14.11 11.23 -8.64
C ALA A 41 15.58 11.66 -8.52
N SER A 42 16.21 11.31 -7.40
CA SER A 42 17.63 11.54 -7.15
C SER A 42 18.55 10.71 -8.05
N ASN A 43 18.10 9.53 -8.49
CA ASN A 43 18.86 8.63 -9.37
C ASN A 43 20.32 8.44 -8.93
N GLY A 44 20.53 8.13 -7.64
CA GLY A 44 21.85 7.92 -7.05
C GLY A 44 22.67 9.19 -6.75
N SER A 45 22.18 10.39 -7.10
CA SER A 45 22.86 11.66 -6.80
C SER A 45 22.46 12.21 -5.43
N LEU A 46 23.45 12.35 -4.54
CA LEU A 46 23.25 12.94 -3.20
C LEU A 46 22.87 14.43 -3.27
N GLU A 47 23.36 15.16 -4.28
CA GLU A 47 23.01 16.55 -4.51
C GLU A 47 21.51 16.67 -4.82
N LYS A 48 21.03 15.91 -5.81
CA LYS A 48 19.60 15.86 -6.15
C LYS A 48 18.73 15.40 -4.99
N MET A 49 19.19 14.44 -4.20
CA MET A 49 18.49 14.01 -2.99
C MET A 49 18.26 15.16 -2.01
N ARG A 50 19.27 16.00 -1.78
CA ARG A 50 19.13 17.17 -0.90
C ARG A 50 18.19 18.21 -1.49
N GLU A 51 18.25 18.43 -2.81
CA GLU A 51 17.31 19.33 -3.51
C GLU A 51 15.87 18.85 -3.36
N TYR A 52 15.59 17.57 -3.58
CA TYR A 52 14.24 17.02 -3.43
C TYR A 52 13.77 16.96 -1.97
N ILE A 53 14.67 16.77 -1.00
CA ILE A 53 14.34 16.92 0.43
C ILE A 53 13.86 18.35 0.70
N GLN A 54 14.59 19.37 0.23
CA GLN A 54 14.23 20.77 0.42
C GLN A 54 12.93 21.12 -0.32
N MET A 55 12.75 20.62 -1.54
CA MET A 55 11.52 20.80 -2.31
C MET A 55 10.33 20.20 -1.56
N ALA A 56 10.47 19.02 -0.95
CA ALA A 56 9.42 18.39 -0.14
C ALA A 56 9.04 19.17 1.13
N GLU A 57 9.88 20.09 1.62
CA GLU A 57 9.50 21.00 2.71
C GLU A 57 8.62 22.16 2.22
N THR A 58 8.77 22.55 0.95
CA THR A 58 8.02 23.67 0.37
C THR A 58 6.74 23.20 -0.29
N ASP A 59 6.85 22.22 -1.19
CA ASP A 59 5.74 21.56 -1.86
C ASP A 59 6.12 20.11 -2.20
N PHE A 60 5.57 19.16 -1.45
CA PHE A 60 5.82 17.74 -1.67
C PHE A 60 5.24 17.22 -2.99
N ARG A 61 4.32 17.94 -3.63
CA ARG A 61 3.69 17.52 -4.89
C ARG A 61 4.69 17.52 -6.04
N ASP A 62 5.60 18.48 -6.07
CA ASP A 62 6.63 18.56 -7.12
C ASP A 62 7.58 17.36 -7.05
N VAL A 63 7.89 16.91 -5.84
CA VAL A 63 8.70 15.71 -5.60
C VAL A 63 7.96 14.46 -6.03
N ILE A 64 6.65 14.38 -5.76
CA ILE A 64 5.81 13.29 -6.26
C ILE A 64 5.85 13.26 -7.78
N VAL A 65 5.63 14.39 -8.45
CA VAL A 65 5.66 14.49 -9.91
C VAL A 65 7.01 14.01 -10.45
N ALA A 66 8.12 14.53 -9.91
CA ALA A 66 9.46 14.15 -10.32
C ALA A 66 9.79 12.65 -10.06
N GLY A 67 9.20 12.07 -9.02
CA GLY A 67 9.40 10.68 -8.62
C GLY A 67 8.45 9.67 -9.26
N GLU A 68 7.41 10.12 -9.97
CA GLU A 68 6.33 9.26 -10.48
C GLU A 68 6.05 9.43 -11.97
N TYR A 69 6.40 10.57 -12.57
CA TYR A 69 6.05 10.91 -13.94
C TYR A 69 7.26 11.37 -14.77
N ASP A 70 7.22 11.10 -16.07
CA ASP A 70 8.13 11.70 -17.04
C ASP A 70 7.66 13.11 -17.47
N GLU A 71 8.45 13.75 -18.34
CA GLU A 71 8.15 15.06 -18.93
C GLU A 71 6.83 15.12 -19.73
N THR A 72 6.27 13.96 -20.11
CA THR A 72 5.01 13.83 -20.83
C THR A 72 3.84 13.42 -19.93
N MET A 73 4.03 13.45 -18.61
CA MET A 73 3.06 13.02 -17.59
C MET A 73 2.68 11.53 -17.70
N ARG A 74 3.58 10.68 -18.19
CA ARG A 74 3.40 9.22 -18.15
C ARG A 74 4.06 8.64 -16.91
N PRO A 75 3.43 7.68 -16.23
CA PRO A 75 4.04 7.02 -15.07
C PRO A 75 5.36 6.34 -15.44
N VAL A 76 6.44 6.67 -14.73
CA VAL A 76 7.77 6.06 -14.90
C VAL A 76 8.04 4.92 -13.91
N ARG A 77 7.10 4.71 -12.99
CA ARG A 77 7.04 3.55 -12.09
C ARG A 77 5.60 3.12 -11.91
N ASP A 78 5.41 1.87 -11.51
CA ASP A 78 4.10 1.42 -11.05
C ASP A 78 3.77 2.13 -9.72
N LEU A 79 2.74 2.98 -9.75
CA LEU A 79 2.32 3.79 -8.61
C LEU A 79 1.62 2.95 -7.54
N CYS A 80 1.22 1.72 -7.90
CA CYS A 80 0.60 0.74 -7.01
C CYS A 80 1.64 -0.05 -6.19
N VAL A 81 2.95 0.18 -6.38
CA VAL A 81 4.00 -0.63 -5.75
C VAL A 81 5.02 0.23 -4.98
N SER A 82 5.46 -0.31 -3.83
CA SER A 82 6.67 0.08 -3.10
C SER A 82 7.92 -0.19 -3.96
N PHE A 83 9.08 0.37 -3.58
CA PHE A 83 10.29 0.34 -4.41
C PHE A 83 10.93 -1.02 -4.63
N LEU A 84 10.61 -1.93 -3.73
CA LEU A 84 10.81 -3.35 -3.84
C LEU A 84 9.41 -3.94 -3.84
N ILE A 85 9.23 -5.07 -4.52
CA ILE A 85 8.04 -5.93 -4.39
C ILE A 85 7.55 -5.82 -2.94
N ALA A 86 6.38 -5.21 -2.79
CA ALA A 86 5.89 -4.77 -1.51
C ALA A 86 5.96 -5.94 -0.52
N SER A 87 6.38 -5.69 0.73
CA SER A 87 6.14 -6.69 1.77
C SER A 87 4.66 -7.08 1.67
N PRO A 88 4.28 -8.35 1.87
CA PRO A 88 2.87 -8.73 1.93
C PRO A 88 2.02 -7.86 2.87
N ASP A 89 2.66 -7.15 3.80
CA ASP A 89 2.06 -6.14 4.67
C ASP A 89 1.55 -4.87 3.97
N ASP A 90 1.96 -4.60 2.72
CA ASP A 90 1.61 -3.39 1.96
C ASP A 90 0.45 -3.63 0.97
N PHE A 91 -0.11 -4.85 0.89
CA PHE A 91 -1.33 -5.08 0.12
C PHE A 91 -2.51 -4.41 0.81
N TRP A 92 -3.46 -3.88 0.03
CA TRP A 92 -4.70 -3.30 0.55
C TRP A 92 -5.48 -4.25 1.47
N ILE A 93 -5.26 -5.55 1.33
CA ILE A 93 -5.90 -6.61 2.10
C ILE A 93 -5.09 -7.04 3.34
N ALA A 94 -3.89 -6.50 3.60
CA ALA A 94 -2.93 -7.07 4.54
C ALA A 94 -3.47 -7.29 5.97
N GLU A 95 -4.08 -6.28 6.59
CA GLU A 95 -4.62 -6.40 7.95
C GLU A 95 -5.83 -7.33 8.04
N THR A 96 -6.66 -7.31 7.01
CA THR A 96 -7.76 -8.26 6.83
C THR A 96 -7.23 -9.69 6.67
N ALA A 97 -6.19 -9.90 5.85
CA ALA A 97 -5.55 -11.19 5.64
C ALA A 97 -4.95 -11.75 6.95
N LYS A 98 -4.33 -10.91 7.78
CA LYS A 98 -3.84 -11.32 9.11
C LYS A 98 -4.97 -11.83 10.01
N SER A 99 -6.14 -11.17 9.97
CA SER A 99 -7.31 -11.57 10.76
C SER A 99 -7.89 -12.90 10.26
N ILE A 100 -8.04 -13.04 8.95
CA ILE A 100 -8.54 -14.26 8.29
C ILE A 100 -7.61 -15.46 8.51
N TYR A 101 -6.30 -15.24 8.46
CA TYR A 101 -5.29 -16.27 8.72
C TYR A 101 -5.39 -16.87 10.11
N LYS A 102 -5.70 -16.05 11.14
CA LYS A 102 -5.95 -16.53 12.50
C LYS A 102 -7.17 -17.46 12.59
N ARG A 103 -8.05 -17.44 11.58
CA ARG A 103 -9.23 -18.30 11.44
C ARG A 103 -8.98 -19.55 10.58
N GLY A 104 -7.74 -19.82 10.19
CA GLY A 104 -7.37 -21.03 9.44
C GLY A 104 -7.52 -20.94 7.93
N TYR A 105 -7.75 -19.73 7.39
CA TYR A 105 -7.83 -19.49 5.95
C TYR A 105 -6.49 -19.00 5.43
N SER A 106 -6.09 -19.44 4.24
CA SER A 106 -4.89 -18.98 3.55
C SER A 106 -5.27 -18.12 2.36
N LEU A 107 -4.51 -17.05 2.13
CA LEU A 107 -4.65 -16.22 0.94
C LEU A 107 -4.15 -17.00 -0.28
N THR A 108 -5.03 -17.27 -1.25
CA THR A 108 -4.73 -18.10 -2.42
C THR A 108 -4.62 -17.30 -3.72
N ALA A 109 -5.30 -16.16 -3.81
CA ALA A 109 -5.18 -15.24 -4.93
C ALA A 109 -5.36 -13.78 -4.49
N VAL A 110 -4.65 -12.85 -5.13
CA VAL A 110 -4.86 -11.41 -5.00
C VAL A 110 -4.79 -10.78 -6.38
N LYS A 111 -5.80 -9.98 -6.70
CA LYS A 111 -5.80 -9.06 -7.83
C LYS A 111 -5.91 -7.64 -7.29
N SER A 112 -4.94 -6.80 -7.63
CA SER A 112 -4.93 -5.39 -7.24
C SER A 112 -5.05 -4.50 -8.47
N GLY A 113 -5.73 -3.37 -8.32
CA GLY A 113 -5.87 -2.31 -9.31
C GLY A 113 -5.83 -0.93 -8.64
N PRO A 114 -5.72 0.16 -9.42
CA PRO A 114 -5.80 1.51 -8.87
C PRO A 114 -7.20 1.77 -8.30
N ALA A 115 -7.27 2.51 -7.21
CA ALA A 115 -8.56 2.93 -6.65
C ALA A 115 -9.34 3.80 -7.65
N THR A 116 -10.64 3.53 -7.80
CA THR A 116 -11.50 4.23 -8.78
C THR A 116 -12.07 5.54 -8.26
N VAL A 117 -12.05 5.78 -6.94
CA VAL A 117 -12.58 7.00 -6.31
C VAL A 117 -11.58 7.61 -5.31
N GLY A 118 -11.30 8.91 -5.48
CA GLY A 118 -10.53 9.73 -4.53
C GLY A 118 -9.18 10.24 -5.04
N PRO A 119 -9.12 11.17 -6.00
CA PRO A 119 -7.85 11.66 -6.55
C PRO A 119 -7.08 12.64 -5.64
N PHE A 120 -7.65 13.05 -4.50
CA PHE A 120 -7.07 14.11 -3.64
C PHE A 120 -6.78 13.70 -2.20
N ASP A 121 -7.04 12.44 -1.85
CA ASP A 121 -6.64 11.92 -0.56
C ASP A 121 -5.25 11.28 -0.72
N TYR A 122 -4.20 12.08 -0.59
CA TYR A 122 -2.81 11.63 -0.76
C TYR A 122 -2.36 10.60 0.31
N THR A 123 -3.28 10.21 1.20
CA THR A 123 -3.14 9.17 2.25
C THR A 123 -4.00 7.93 2.00
N CYS A 124 -4.87 7.90 0.99
CA CYS A 124 -5.73 6.73 0.75
C CYS A 124 -4.95 5.53 0.20
N ASP A 125 -5.25 4.35 0.72
CA ASP A 125 -4.65 3.08 0.33
C ASP A 125 -4.57 2.95 -1.20
N ARG A 126 -3.37 2.61 -1.68
CA ARG A 126 -2.98 2.73 -3.09
C ARG A 126 -3.71 1.77 -4.04
N SER A 127 -4.52 0.87 -3.51
CA SER A 127 -5.01 -0.27 -4.27
C SER A 127 -6.41 -0.69 -3.83
N GLU A 128 -7.22 -1.03 -4.81
CA GLU A 128 -8.50 -1.73 -4.71
C GLU A 128 -8.34 -3.08 -5.40
N GLY A 129 -9.32 -3.96 -5.26
CA GLY A 129 -9.34 -5.22 -5.99
C GLY A 129 -9.97 -6.36 -5.22
N THR A 130 -9.59 -7.58 -5.58
CA THR A 130 -10.15 -8.81 -5.03
C THR A 130 -9.07 -9.70 -4.43
N ALA A 131 -9.41 -10.38 -3.34
CA ALA A 131 -8.54 -11.32 -2.65
C ALA A 131 -9.34 -12.57 -2.31
N THR A 132 -8.84 -13.73 -2.72
CA THR A 132 -9.46 -15.02 -2.46
C THR A 132 -8.72 -15.71 -1.32
N PHE A 133 -9.48 -16.24 -0.38
CA PHE A 133 -8.99 -16.99 0.76
C PHE A 133 -9.66 -18.34 0.82
N SER A 134 -8.89 -19.38 1.08
CA SER A 134 -9.38 -20.75 1.12
C SER A 134 -8.94 -21.44 2.41
N SER A 135 -9.83 -22.24 2.98
CA SER A 135 -9.55 -23.26 3.99
C SER A 135 -9.72 -24.65 3.36
N ASP A 136 -9.60 -25.72 4.13
CA ASP A 136 -9.78 -27.09 3.64
C ASP A 136 -11.19 -27.36 3.07
N VAL A 137 -12.19 -26.56 3.46
CA VAL A 137 -13.61 -26.82 3.19
C VAL A 137 -14.38 -25.63 2.64
N HIS A 138 -13.85 -24.42 2.73
CA HIS A 138 -14.55 -23.19 2.35
C HIS A 138 -13.63 -22.21 1.64
N GLU A 139 -14.19 -21.51 0.67
CA GLU A 139 -13.56 -20.39 -0.02
C GLU A 139 -14.39 -19.11 0.22
N ILE A 140 -13.70 -18.01 0.42
CA ILE A 140 -14.27 -16.68 0.53
C ILE A 140 -13.48 -15.74 -0.36
N GLU A 141 -14.19 -14.82 -1.02
CA GLU A 141 -13.57 -13.72 -1.74
C GLU A 141 -13.92 -12.41 -1.03
N ILE A 142 -12.92 -11.54 -0.92
CA ILE A 142 -13.07 -10.19 -0.38
C ILE A 142 -12.75 -9.22 -1.49
N GLU A 143 -13.59 -8.20 -1.62
CA GLU A 143 -13.41 -7.12 -2.56
C GLU A 143 -13.30 -5.79 -1.82
N LYS A 144 -12.38 -4.94 -2.27
CA LYS A 144 -12.34 -3.51 -1.92
C LYS A 144 -12.52 -2.72 -3.19
N ALA A 145 -13.61 -1.96 -3.30
CA ALA A 145 -13.94 -1.14 -4.46
C ALA A 145 -14.64 0.15 -4.01
N ASP A 146 -14.28 1.28 -4.59
CA ASP A 146 -14.81 2.61 -4.25
C ASP A 146 -14.78 2.92 -2.74
N ARG A 147 -13.66 2.60 -2.07
CA ARG A 147 -13.48 2.70 -0.60
C ARG A 147 -14.42 1.83 0.23
N LYS A 148 -15.13 0.89 -0.39
CA LYS A 148 -16.02 -0.04 0.30
C LYS A 148 -15.48 -1.47 0.25
N TRP A 149 -15.86 -2.24 1.25
CA TRP A 149 -15.43 -3.62 1.47
C TRP A 149 -16.63 -4.56 1.40
N SER A 150 -16.51 -5.64 0.67
CA SER A 150 -17.55 -6.67 0.50
C SER A 150 -16.96 -8.07 0.63
N VAL A 151 -17.81 -9.02 1.00
CA VAL A 151 -17.49 -10.45 1.02
C VAL A 151 -18.38 -11.16 0.00
N ASN A 152 -17.78 -11.93 -0.89
CA ASN A 152 -18.46 -12.86 -1.77
C ASN A 152 -18.25 -14.28 -1.24
N SER A 153 -19.35 -14.95 -0.88
CA SER A 153 -19.36 -16.33 -0.39
C SER A 153 -20.73 -16.94 -0.67
N ASP A 154 -20.80 -18.28 -0.72
CA ASP A 154 -22.05 -19.01 -0.96
C ASP A 154 -23.01 -19.01 0.26
N ASP A 155 -22.56 -18.44 1.38
CA ASP A 155 -23.29 -18.40 2.65
C ASP A 155 -24.27 -17.21 2.79
N ASP A 156 -25.23 -17.33 3.73
CA ASP A 156 -26.12 -16.22 4.09
C ASP A 156 -25.41 -15.20 5.00
N LEU A 157 -24.83 -14.18 4.38
CA LEU A 157 -24.05 -13.12 5.02
C LEU A 157 -24.89 -12.10 5.84
N ARG A 158 -26.22 -12.07 5.64
CA ARG A 158 -27.15 -11.12 6.29
C ARG A 158 -27.06 -11.10 7.80
N ARG A 159 -26.85 -12.27 8.41
CA ARG A 159 -26.78 -12.41 9.88
C ARG A 159 -25.58 -11.69 10.49
N PHE A 160 -24.58 -11.39 9.68
CA PHE A 160 -23.34 -10.72 10.08
C PHE A 160 -23.28 -9.29 9.57
N GLY A 161 -24.30 -8.84 8.80
CA GLY A 161 -24.32 -7.54 8.14
C GLY A 161 -23.21 -7.38 7.10
N LEU A 162 -22.85 -8.47 6.41
CA LEU A 162 -21.86 -8.53 5.33
C LEU A 162 -22.52 -8.69 3.95
N ASP A 163 -23.85 -8.62 3.88
CA ASP A 163 -24.63 -8.66 2.64
C ASP A 163 -24.63 -7.32 1.88
N GLU A 164 -24.11 -6.27 2.51
CA GLU A 164 -23.89 -4.96 1.92
C GLU A 164 -22.41 -4.57 2.03
N SER A 165 -21.95 -3.72 1.10
CA SER A 165 -20.60 -3.17 1.10
C SER A 165 -20.42 -2.14 2.23
N LEU A 166 -19.32 -2.22 2.98
CA LEU A 166 -19.02 -1.36 4.14
C LEU A 166 -17.90 -0.36 3.83
N ASP A 167 -18.05 0.91 4.19
CA ASP A 167 -17.05 1.97 3.97
C ASP A 167 -16.02 2.12 5.10
N ASP A 168 -16.22 1.41 6.22
CA ASP A 168 -15.34 1.37 7.39
C ASP A 168 -14.63 0.00 7.47
N GLU A 169 -13.31 0.00 7.27
CA GLU A 169 -12.50 -1.23 7.30
C GLU A 169 -12.51 -1.89 8.69
N GLU A 170 -12.45 -1.10 9.78
CA GLU A 170 -12.42 -1.67 11.12
C GLU A 170 -13.72 -2.41 11.41
N ARG A 171 -14.84 -1.76 11.08
CA ARG A 171 -16.17 -2.37 11.18
C ARG A 171 -16.28 -3.62 10.30
N PHE A 172 -15.81 -3.55 9.06
CA PHE A 172 -15.78 -4.70 8.15
C PHE A 172 -15.02 -5.88 8.75
N ARG A 173 -13.81 -5.65 9.29
CA ARG A 173 -12.99 -6.71 9.91
C ARG A 173 -13.67 -7.33 11.14
N ILE A 174 -14.37 -6.54 11.95
CA ILE A 174 -15.14 -7.05 13.10
C ILE A 174 -16.26 -7.99 12.63
N GLN A 175 -17.04 -7.57 11.61
CA GLN A 175 -18.13 -8.37 11.08
C GLN A 175 -17.63 -9.64 10.38
N LEU A 176 -16.54 -9.54 9.64
CA LEU A 176 -15.86 -10.66 9.00
C LEU A 176 -15.34 -11.67 10.04
N ASP A 177 -14.73 -11.20 11.12
CA ASP A 177 -14.24 -12.08 12.19
C ASP A 177 -15.38 -12.85 12.87
N LEU A 178 -16.53 -12.19 13.11
CA LEU A 178 -17.74 -12.84 13.62
C LEU A 178 -18.26 -13.91 12.66
N TYR A 179 -18.31 -13.63 11.36
CA TYR A 179 -18.72 -14.59 10.34
C TYR A 179 -17.80 -15.82 10.33
N LEU A 180 -16.48 -15.61 10.26
CA LEU A 180 -15.50 -16.70 10.20
C LEU A 180 -15.39 -17.49 11.50
N SER A 181 -15.81 -16.93 12.64
CA SER A 181 -15.84 -17.67 13.92
C SER A 181 -16.91 -18.75 13.99
N GLN A 182 -17.88 -18.76 13.07
CA GLN A 182 -18.95 -19.75 12.99
C GLN A 182 -18.69 -20.84 11.92
N LYS A 183 -17.52 -20.80 11.28
CA LYS A 183 -17.05 -21.75 10.27
C LYS A 183 -15.97 -22.65 10.84
#